data_AF-A0A2E6J467-F1
#
_entry.id   AF-A0A2E6J467-F1
#
_cell.length_a   1.000
_cell.length_b   1.000
_cell.length_c   1.000
_cell.angle_alpha   90.00
_cell.angle_beta   90.00
_cell.angle_gamma   90.00
#
_symmetry.space_group_name_H-M   'P 1'
#
loop_
_entity.id
_entity.type
_entity.pdbx_description
1 polymer ?
#
loop_
_entity_poly.entity_id
_entity_poly.type
_entity_poly.pdbx_seq_one_letter_code
_entity_poly.pdbx_strand_id
1 'polypeptide(L)' 'MTDANIDTRKPTYSPSLRTALVLNGAGTAGAYHAGVLQALNEAGVRIDLVAGRGMG' A
#
# COMPACT_ATOMS: atom_id res chain seq x y z
N MET A 1 36.76 0.32 12.43
CA MET A 1 36.05 1.57 12.69
C MET A 1 34.85 1.59 11.74
N THR A 2 33.72 1.12 12.24
CA THR A 2 32.41 0.92 11.59
C THR A 2 31.78 2.25 11.15
N ASP A 3 31.03 2.26 10.04
CA ASP A 3 29.57 2.48 9.98
C ASP A 3 29.16 2.64 8.50
N ALA A 4 28.51 1.64 7.90
CA ALA A 4 27.05 1.56 7.73
C ALA A 4 26.64 1.97 6.31
N ASN A 5 26.51 0.92 5.49
CA ASN A 5 25.41 0.67 4.56
C ASN A 5 24.62 1.91 4.16
N ILE A 6 24.90 2.43 2.97
CA ILE A 6 24.09 3.44 2.28
C ILE A 6 22.70 2.84 2.08
N ASP A 7 21.82 3.06 3.05
CA ASP A 7 20.42 2.70 2.98
C ASP A 7 19.77 3.57 1.90
N THR A 8 19.72 3.04 0.69
CA THR A 8 19.11 3.64 -0.50
C THR A 8 17.58 3.61 -0.46
N ARG A 9 16.98 3.35 0.71
CA ARG A 9 15.54 3.49 0.91
C ARG A 9 15.17 4.97 0.82
N LYS A 10 14.61 5.36 -0.32
CA LYS A 10 13.85 6.61 -0.50
C LYS A 10 12.99 6.83 0.77
N PRO A 11 12.84 8.08 1.23
CA PRO A 11 11.99 8.38 2.39
C PRO A 11 10.64 7.71 2.23
N THR A 12 10.25 6.91 3.23
CA THR A 12 9.09 5.99 3.25
C THR A 12 7.77 6.66 2.87
N TYR A 13 7.69 7.99 2.96
CA TYR A 13 6.56 8.76 2.46
C TYR A 13 7.06 10.03 1.77
N SER A 14 6.70 10.21 0.51
CA SER A 14 6.89 11.46 -0.22
C SER A 14 5.55 11.83 -0.86
N PRO A 15 4.97 13.01 -0.58
CA PRO A 15 3.75 13.48 -1.24
C PRO A 15 3.87 13.56 -2.77
N SER A 16 5.11 13.64 -3.27
CA SER A 16 5.44 13.56 -4.70
C SER A 16 5.39 12.14 -5.29
N LEU A 17 5.42 11.10 -4.45
CA LEU A 17 5.30 9.69 -4.80
C LEU A 17 3.98 9.14 -4.24
N ARG A 18 2.88 9.43 -4.95
CA ARG A 18 1.54 8.99 -4.56
C ARG A 18 1.46 7.46 -4.55
N THR A 19 0.98 6.88 -3.45
CA THR A 19 0.77 5.43 -3.33
C THR A 19 -0.62 5.08 -3.83
N ALA A 20 -0.70 4.23 -4.85
CA ALA A 20 -1.96 3.74 -5.40
C ALA A 20 -2.20 2.27 -5.00
N LEU A 21 -3.39 1.97 -4.51
CA LEU A 21 -3.88 0.61 -4.29
C LEU A 21 -4.87 0.25 -5.41
N VAL A 22 -4.61 -0.84 -6.14
CA VAL A 22 -5.51 -1.33 -7.18
C VAL A 22 -6.11 -2.66 -6.76
N LEU A 23 -7.43 -2.68 -6.56
CA LEU A 23 -8.21 -3.87 -6.27
C LEU A 23 -8.71 -4.45 -7.59
N ASN A 24 -8.30 -5.67 -7.90
CA ASN A 24 -8.87 -6.40 -9.02
C ASN A 24 -10.14 -7.10 -8.53
N GLY A 25 -11.25 -6.92 -9.23
CA GLY A 25 -12.55 -7.42 -8.84
C GLY A 25 -12.53 -8.94 -8.71
N ALA A 26 -12.85 -9.43 -7.51
CA ALA A 26 -12.90 -10.84 -7.16
C ALA A 26 -14.34 -11.35 -6.90
N GLY A 27 -15.35 -10.53 -7.16
CA GLY A 27 -16.75 -10.82 -6.82
C GLY A 27 -16.98 -10.79 -5.31
N THR A 28 -17.67 -11.79 -4.77
CA THR A 28 -17.92 -11.92 -3.31
C THR A 28 -16.63 -12.08 -2.50
N ALA A 29 -15.53 -12.53 -3.12
CA ALA A 29 -14.22 -12.61 -2.48
C ALA A 29 -13.59 -11.22 -2.20
N GLY A 30 -14.19 -10.12 -2.68
CA GLY A 30 -13.77 -8.76 -2.34
C GLY A 30 -13.81 -8.45 -0.83
N ALA A 31 -14.60 -9.20 -0.05
CA ALA A 31 -14.62 -9.08 1.41
C ALA A 31 -13.23 -9.33 2.05
N TYR A 32 -12.39 -10.16 1.42
CA TYR A 32 -11.03 -10.41 1.92
C TYR A 32 -10.11 -9.19 1.77
N HIS A 33 -10.41 -8.25 0.86
CA HIS A 33 -9.65 -7.00 0.74
C HIS A 33 -9.74 -6.14 2.01
N ALA A 34 -10.79 -6.29 2.83
CA ALA A 34 -10.93 -5.56 4.08
C ALA A 34 -9.78 -5.88 5.07
N GLY A 35 -9.35 -7.14 5.14
CA GLY A 35 -8.21 -7.55 5.97
C GLY A 35 -6.88 -6.96 5.47
N VAL A 36 -6.72 -6.86 4.15
CA VAL A 36 -5.55 -6.22 3.54
C VAL A 36 -5.52 -4.72 3.84
N LEU A 37 -6.66 -4.04 3.75
CA LEU A 37 -6.78 -2.62 4.10
C LEU A 37 -6.46 -2.37 5.58
N GLN A 38 -6.95 -3.23 6.47
CA GLN A 38 -6.63 -3.16 7.89
C GLN A 38 -5.14 -3.34 8.16
N ALA A 39 -4.51 -4.35 7.56
CA ALA A 39 -3.07 -4.60 7.71
C ALA A 39 -2.21 -3.45 7.16
N LEU A 40 -2.62 -2.85 6.03
CA LEU A 40 -1.95 -1.67 5.45
C LEU A 40 -2.06 -0.46 6.37
N ASN A 41 -3.22 -0.25 6.98
CA ASN A 41 -3.43 0.81 7.95
C ASN A 41 -2.58 0.61 9.22
N GLU A 42 -2.53 -0.62 9.76
CA GLU A 42 -1.69 -0.97 10.92
C GLU A 42 -0.19 -0.82 10.62
N ALA A 43 0.23 -1.09 9.38
CA ALA A 43 1.59 -0.87 8.93
C ALA A 43 1.93 0.62 8.68
N GLY A 44 0.97 1.53 8.84
CA GLY A 44 1.16 2.97 8.61
C GLY A 44 1.29 3.35 7.14
N VAL A 45 0.87 2.47 6.22
CA VAL A 45 0.91 2.74 4.78
C VAL A 45 -0.18 3.75 4.43
N ARG A 46 0.21 4.93 3.97
CA ARG A 46 -0.73 5.94 3.47
C ARG A 46 -1.06 5.65 2.01
N ILE A 47 -2.33 5.34 1.75
CA ILE A 47 -2.86 5.14 0.39
C ILE A 47 -3.46 6.46 -0.08
N ASP A 48 -2.95 7.02 -1.18
CA ASP A 48 -3.42 8.29 -1.73
C ASP A 48 -4.51 8.10 -2.79
N LEU A 49 -4.51 6.94 -3.46
CA LEU A 49 -5.48 6.59 -4.50
C LEU A 49 -5.89 5.12 -4.39
N VAL A 50 -7.20 4.85 -4.53
CA VAL A 50 -7.74 3.49 -4.64
C VAL A 50 -8.44 3.36 -5.98
N ALA A 51 -8.13 2.32 -6.74
CA ALA A 51 -8.81 1.98 -8.00
C ALA A 51 -9.34 0.54 -7.95
N GLY A 52 -10.58 0.33 -8.41
CA GLY A 52 -11.22 -0.99 -8.50
C GLY A 52 -11.54 -1.34 -9.95
N ARG A 53 -11.41 -2.61 -10.33
CA ARG A 53 -11.76 -3.09 -11.68
C ARG A 53 -12.65 -4.33 -11.60
N GLY A 54 -13.94 -4.17 -11.90
CA GLY A 54 -14.94 -5.26 -11.86
C GLY A 54 -15.78 -5.24 -10.57
N MET A 55 -16.27 -6.40 -10.13
CA MET A 55 -16.94 -6.54 -8.83
C MET A 55 -15.88 -6.68 -7.73
N GLY A 56 -15.55 -5.58 -7.05
CA GLY A 56 -14.55 -5.53 -5.98
C GLY A 56 -13.74 -4.24 -5.99
#